data_AF-A0A194X381-F1
#
_entry.id   AF-A0A194X381-F1
#
_cell.length_a   1.000
_cell.length_b   1.000
_cell.length_c   1.000
_cell.angle_alpha   90.00
_cell.angle_beta   90.00
_cell.angle_gamma   90.00
#
_symmetry.space_group_name_H-M   'P 1'
#
loop_
_entity.id
_entity.type
_entity.pdbx_description
1 polymer ?
#
loop_
_entity_poly.entity_id
_entity_poly.type
_entity_poly.pdbx_seq_one_letter_code
_entity_poly.pdbx_strand_id
1 'polypeptide(L)'
;RQGKSQREIVSETHIPRRTVRRILKQESSRRERKRKLSRHHLMSICDIRCCIRTISKNWSSRRMTFEALKKQLPYLPSVRTIRRELARAGYRRCIVCPRPYITLKQARKRYVFAKEHRWWGTSDYVAHRDDGKQGGDWRKVVWSDE
;
A
#
# COMPACT_ATOMS: atom_id res chain seq x y z
N ARG A 1 25.21 -20.27 37.85
CA ARG A 1 26.40 -19.89 37.05
C ARG A 1 27.43 -20.99 37.22
N GLN A 2 27.99 -21.59 36.16
CA GLN A 2 28.90 -22.75 36.23
C GLN A 2 30.32 -22.43 36.75
N GLY A 3 30.55 -21.27 37.39
CA GLY A 3 31.86 -20.91 37.97
C GLY A 3 33.04 -20.66 37.01
N LYS A 4 32.87 -20.86 35.69
CA LYS A 4 33.94 -20.75 34.68
C LYS A 4 34.66 -19.39 34.68
N SER A 5 35.98 -19.43 34.52
CA SER A 5 36.80 -18.22 34.40
C SER A 5 36.59 -17.54 33.04
N GLN A 6 36.85 -16.23 32.95
CA GLN A 6 36.76 -15.52 31.67
C GLN A 6 37.69 -16.12 30.60
N ARG A 7 38.81 -16.74 31.01
CA ARG A 7 39.79 -17.32 30.10
C ARG A 7 39.28 -18.63 29.49
N GLU A 8 38.65 -19.47 30.32
CA GLU A 8 37.95 -20.67 29.86
C GLU A 8 36.82 -20.34 28.89
N ILE A 9 35.99 -19.32 29.21
CA ILE A 9 34.90 -18.90 28.32
C ILE A 9 35.45 -18.48 26.95
N VAL A 10 36.56 -17.74 26.91
CA VAL A 10 37.21 -17.32 25.65
C VAL A 10 37.73 -18.54 24.88
N SER A 11 38.35 -19.51 25.57
CA SER A 11 38.86 -20.74 24.95
C SER A 11 37.76 -21.62 24.38
N GLU A 12 36.62 -21.73 25.07
CA GLU A 12 35.49 -22.56 24.67
C GLU A 12 34.66 -21.90 23.56
N THR A 13 34.36 -20.60 23.70
CA THR A 13 33.46 -19.88 22.77
C THR A 13 34.18 -19.18 21.63
N HIS A 14 35.51 -19.05 21.69
CA HIS A 14 36.33 -18.27 20.75
C HIS A 14 35.91 -16.79 20.63
N ILE A 15 35.09 -16.29 21.57
CA ILE A 15 34.67 -14.90 21.63
C ILE A 15 35.77 -14.08 22.32
N PRO A 16 36.17 -12.91 21.77
CA PRO A 16 37.20 -12.08 22.41
C PRO A 16 36.83 -11.69 23.85
N ARG A 17 37.81 -11.71 24.75
CA ARG A 17 37.65 -11.39 26.18
C ARG A 17 36.93 -10.07 26.43
N ARG A 18 37.13 -9.07 25.57
CA ARG A 18 36.46 -7.75 25.63
C ARG A 18 34.94 -7.87 25.49
N THR A 19 34.48 -8.72 24.57
CA THR A 19 33.05 -8.95 24.31
C THR A 19 32.44 -9.74 25.46
N VAL A 20 33.12 -10.77 25.97
CA VAL A 20 32.70 -11.53 27.16
C VAL A 20 32.54 -10.61 28.37
N ARG A 21 33.55 -9.79 28.68
CA ARG A 21 33.48 -8.80 29.78
C ARG A 21 32.34 -7.81 29.58
N ARG A 22 32.09 -7.35 28.35
CA ARG A 22 30.98 -6.43 28.05
C ARG A 22 29.63 -7.08 28.33
N ILE A 23 29.44 -8.34 27.94
CA ILE A 23 28.20 -9.10 28.18
C ILE A 23 28.00 -9.34 29.68
N LEU A 24 29.05 -9.76 30.41
CA LEU A 24 28.97 -10.00 31.86
C LEU A 24 28.64 -8.73 32.67
N LYS A 25 29.08 -7.56 32.19
CA LYS A 25 28.75 -6.25 32.76
C LYS A 25 27.38 -5.72 32.33
N GLN A 26 26.65 -6.40 31.45
CA GLN A 26 25.28 -6.00 31.14
C GLN A 26 24.37 -6.34 32.32
N GLU A 27 23.60 -5.36 32.75
CA GLU A 27 22.68 -5.46 33.88
C GLU A 27 21.52 -6.44 33.63
N SER A 28 21.17 -6.67 32.36
CA SER A 28 20.17 -7.66 31.96
C SER A 28 20.58 -8.36 30.67
N SER A 29 20.36 -9.68 30.62
CA SER A 29 20.54 -10.50 29.43
C SER A 29 19.53 -10.19 28.32
N ARG A 30 18.41 -9.53 28.66
CA ARG A 30 17.31 -9.17 27.74
C ARG A 30 17.38 -7.71 27.26
N ARG A 31 18.52 -7.02 27.42
CA ARG A 31 18.62 -5.63 26.98
C ARG A 31 18.47 -5.53 25.46
N GLU A 32 17.41 -4.87 25.00
CA GLU A 32 17.24 -4.60 23.57
C GLU A 32 18.46 -3.88 23.02
N ARG A 33 19.02 -4.40 21.93
CA ARG A 33 20.13 -3.76 21.25
C ARG A 33 19.66 -2.40 20.75
N LYS A 34 20.36 -1.32 21.14
CA LYS A 34 20.10 0.02 20.57
C LYS A 34 20.10 -0.10 19.05
N ARG A 35 18.95 0.22 18.44
CA ARG A 35 18.83 0.23 16.99
C ARG A 35 19.79 1.29 16.45
N LYS A 36 20.49 0.97 15.35
CA LYS A 36 21.29 1.96 14.65
C LYS A 36 20.34 3.07 14.17
N LEU A 37 20.76 4.32 14.30
CA LEU A 37 20.03 5.44 13.74
C LEU A 37 19.86 5.20 12.23
N SER A 38 18.61 5.32 11.76
CA SER A 38 18.31 5.25 10.34
C SER A 38 18.97 6.45 9.65
N ARG A 39 19.49 6.24 8.43
CA ARG A 39 19.82 7.37 7.55
C ARG A 39 18.55 8.18 7.29
N HIS A 40 18.71 9.50 7.17
CA HIS A 40 17.61 10.39 6.82
C HIS A 40 17.10 10.06 5.41
N HIS A 41 15.80 10.31 5.21
CA HIS A 41 15.15 10.13 3.91
C HIS A 41 15.61 11.22 2.93
N LEU A 42 15.70 10.85 1.64
CA LEU A 42 16.03 11.77 0.56
C LEU A 42 14.87 12.70 0.17
N MET A 43 13.66 12.41 0.65
CA MET A 43 12.49 13.27 0.47
C MET A 43 11.95 13.65 1.84
N SER A 44 11.61 14.92 2.00
CA SER A 44 10.86 15.36 3.16
C SER A 44 9.39 14.91 3.08
N ILE A 45 8.71 14.92 4.21
CA ILE A 45 7.25 14.66 4.26
C ILE A 45 6.49 15.71 3.43
N CYS A 46 6.98 16.96 3.40
CA CYS A 46 6.39 18.03 2.60
C CYS A 46 6.51 17.73 1.10
N ASP A 47 7.66 17.23 0.64
CA ASP A 47 7.86 16.86 -0.77
C ASP A 47 6.96 15.70 -1.17
N ILE A 48 6.81 14.69 -0.30
CA ILE A 48 5.91 13.57 -0.52
C ILE A 48 4.46 14.07 -0.66
N ARG A 49 4.01 14.94 0.25
CA ARG A 49 2.66 15.53 0.18
C ARG A 49 2.48 16.38 -1.07
N CYS A 50 3.49 17.16 -1.45
CA CYS A 50 3.49 17.96 -2.67
C CYS A 50 3.32 17.06 -3.91
N CYS A 51 4.10 15.99 -4.01
CA CYS A 51 3.99 15.00 -5.08
C CYS A 51 2.59 14.40 -5.17
N ILE A 52 2.04 13.92 -4.04
CA ILE A 52 0.71 13.32 -4.00
C ILE A 52 -0.36 14.33 -4.41
N ARG A 53 -0.29 15.57 -3.92
CA ARG A 53 -1.23 16.64 -4.28
C ARG A 53 -1.16 16.96 -5.77
N THR A 54 0.04 17.06 -6.33
CA THR A 54 0.25 17.34 -7.76
C THR A 54 -0.30 16.22 -8.63
N ILE A 55 -0.03 14.94 -8.30
CA ILE A 55 -0.57 13.80 -9.05
C ILE A 55 -2.10 13.68 -8.90
N SER A 56 -2.66 14.05 -7.75
CA SER A 56 -4.08 13.82 -7.46
C SER A 56 -5.01 14.93 -7.96
N LYS A 57 -4.46 16.05 -8.45
CA LYS A 57 -5.16 17.32 -8.72
C LYS A 57 -6.29 17.19 -9.76
N ASN A 58 -6.01 16.57 -10.90
CA ASN A 58 -6.94 16.42 -12.02
C ASN A 58 -6.73 15.09 -12.76
N TRP A 59 -7.66 14.72 -13.65
CA TRP A 59 -7.60 13.43 -14.35
C TRP A 59 -6.31 13.25 -15.17
N SER A 60 -5.86 14.30 -15.86
CA SER A 60 -4.61 14.27 -16.65
C SER A 60 -3.38 14.04 -15.75
N SER A 61 -3.31 14.76 -14.62
CA SER A 61 -2.24 14.63 -13.64
C SER A 61 -2.18 13.24 -13.00
N ARG A 62 -3.32 12.57 -12.82
CA ARG A 62 -3.36 11.19 -12.30
C ARG A 62 -2.70 10.19 -13.25
N ARG A 63 -2.69 10.49 -14.56
CA ARG A 63 -2.07 9.67 -15.60
C ARG A 63 -0.59 10.03 -15.83
N MET A 64 -0.06 11.08 -15.21
CA MET A 64 1.31 11.53 -15.47
C MET A 64 2.35 10.47 -15.08
N THR A 65 3.42 10.35 -15.84
CA THR A 65 4.55 9.49 -15.48
C THR A 65 5.38 10.12 -14.35
N PHE A 66 6.20 9.33 -13.67
CA PHE A 66 7.07 9.90 -12.63
C PHE A 66 8.20 10.75 -13.23
N GLU A 67 8.59 10.48 -14.47
CA GLU A 67 9.47 11.33 -15.27
C GLU A 67 8.82 12.69 -15.53
N ALA A 68 7.54 12.73 -15.90
CA ALA A 68 6.80 13.97 -16.07
C ALA A 68 6.66 14.76 -14.75
N LEU A 69 6.41 14.06 -13.63
CA LEU A 69 6.39 14.69 -12.30
C LEU A 69 7.75 15.31 -11.95
N LYS A 70 8.85 14.59 -12.22
CA LYS A 70 10.21 15.08 -12.00
C LYS A 70 10.53 16.28 -12.91
N LYS A 71 9.99 16.31 -14.14
CA LYS A 71 10.10 17.47 -15.03
C LYS A 71 9.34 18.69 -14.47
N GLN A 72 8.19 18.50 -13.83
CA GLN A 72 7.43 19.58 -13.18
C GLN A 72 8.05 20.04 -11.87
N LEU A 73 8.65 19.13 -11.10
CA LEU A 73 9.26 19.40 -9.79
C LEU A 73 10.75 19.03 -9.83
N PRO A 74 11.59 19.89 -10.45
CA PRO A 74 12.99 19.55 -10.73
C PRO A 74 13.86 19.45 -9.48
N TYR A 75 13.45 20.01 -8.34
CA TYR A 75 14.17 19.91 -7.07
C TYR A 75 14.04 18.54 -6.39
N LEU A 76 13.10 17.69 -6.83
CA LEU A 76 12.93 16.35 -6.26
C LEU A 76 14.14 15.45 -6.50
N PRO A 77 14.32 14.33 -5.78
CA PRO A 77 15.38 13.38 -6.10
C PRO A 77 15.08 12.59 -7.38
N SER A 78 15.91 11.57 -7.67
CA SER A 78 15.73 10.71 -8.84
C SER A 78 14.35 10.04 -8.88
N VAL A 79 13.85 9.72 -10.08
CA VAL A 79 12.56 9.04 -10.29
C VAL A 79 12.45 7.76 -9.47
N ARG A 80 13.55 6.98 -9.36
CA ARG A 80 13.62 5.78 -8.52
C ARG A 80 13.34 6.09 -7.05
N THR A 81 13.89 7.20 -6.55
CA THR A 81 13.69 7.65 -5.17
C THR A 81 12.26 8.09 -4.95
N ILE A 82 11.71 8.90 -5.86
CA ILE A 82 10.31 9.33 -5.81
C ILE A 82 9.36 8.13 -5.71
N ARG A 83 9.56 7.12 -6.57
CA ARG A 83 8.74 5.90 -6.56
C ARG A 83 8.82 5.16 -5.23
N ARG A 84 10.03 5.01 -4.69
CA ARG A 84 10.28 4.31 -3.42
C ARG A 84 9.64 5.04 -2.24
N GLU A 85 9.85 6.35 -2.12
CA GLU A 85 9.31 7.12 -1.00
C GLU A 85 7.79 7.24 -1.07
N LEU A 86 7.21 7.39 -2.27
CA LEU A 86 5.75 7.37 -2.44
C LEU A 86 5.15 6.01 -2.08
N ALA A 87 5.75 4.90 -2.52
CA ALA A 87 5.29 3.56 -2.15
C ALA A 87 5.36 3.34 -0.63
N ARG A 88 6.44 3.81 0.01
CA ARG A 88 6.62 3.75 1.47
C ARG A 88 5.59 4.61 2.21
N ALA A 89 5.21 5.75 1.65
CA ALA A 89 4.15 6.61 2.17
C ALA A 89 2.73 6.05 1.91
N GLY A 90 2.60 4.86 1.34
CA GLY A 90 1.31 4.21 1.06
C GLY A 90 0.63 4.70 -0.21
N TYR A 91 1.29 5.55 -1.01
CA TYR A 91 0.73 6.00 -2.28
C TYR A 91 0.80 4.86 -3.30
N ARG A 92 -0.37 4.36 -3.71
CA ARG A 92 -0.55 3.41 -4.81
C ARG A 92 -1.29 4.11 -5.94
N ARG A 93 -0.76 4.05 -7.16
CA ARG A 93 -1.47 4.54 -8.34
C ARG A 93 -2.72 3.69 -8.54
N CYS A 94 -3.83 4.33 -8.91
CA CYS A 94 -5.05 3.64 -9.29
C CYS A 94 -4.75 2.77 -10.52
N ILE A 95 -4.91 1.46 -10.38
CA ILE A 95 -4.89 0.53 -11.51
C ILE A 95 -6.28 0.61 -12.13
N VAL A 96 -6.36 0.86 -13.43
CA VAL A 96 -7.65 0.84 -14.15
C VAL A 96 -8.26 -0.54 -13.91
N CYS A 97 -9.38 -0.57 -13.19
CA CYS A 97 -10.18 -1.77 -13.12
C CYS A 97 -10.84 -1.92 -14.49
N PRO A 98 -10.54 -2.97 -15.28
CA PRO A 98 -11.19 -3.17 -16.57
C PRO A 98 -12.69 -3.36 -16.30
N ARG A 99 -13.46 -2.30 -16.54
CA ARG A 99 -14.91 -2.36 -16.55
C ARG A 99 -15.35 -2.44 -18.00
N PRO A 100 -16.36 -3.26 -18.33
CA PRO A 100 -16.92 -3.24 -19.66
C PRO A 100 -17.38 -1.82 -19.99
N TYR A 101 -17.12 -1.37 -21.20
CA TYR A 101 -17.66 -0.12 -21.70
C TYR A 101 -19.19 -0.23 -21.70
N ILE A 102 -19.85 0.72 -21.06
CA ILE A 102 -21.31 0.82 -21.06
C ILE A 102 -21.73 2.02 -21.91
N THR A 103 -22.75 1.83 -22.73
CA THR A 103 -23.37 2.92 -23.49
C THR A 103 -24.10 3.87 -22.54
N LEU A 104 -24.41 5.09 -23.00
CA LEU A 104 -25.21 6.04 -22.21
C LEU A 104 -26.62 5.49 -21.91
N LYS A 105 -27.20 4.73 -22.86
CA LYS A 105 -28.50 4.07 -22.70
C LYS A 105 -28.45 3.03 -21.58
N GLN A 106 -27.44 2.15 -21.59
CA GLN A 106 -27.20 1.18 -20.53
C GLN A 106 -26.98 1.86 -19.17
N ALA A 107 -26.18 2.93 -19.12
CA ALA A 107 -25.95 3.68 -17.89
C ALA A 107 -27.26 4.25 -17.31
N ARG A 108 -28.16 4.78 -18.16
CA ARG A 108 -29.49 5.27 -17.76
C ARG A 108 -30.39 4.14 -17.26
N LYS A 109 -30.51 3.03 -18.00
CA LYS A 109 -31.28 1.84 -17.58
C LYS A 109 -30.81 1.35 -16.19
N ARG A 110 -29.50 1.24 -16.00
CA ARG A 110 -28.88 0.87 -14.71
C ARG A 110 -29.21 1.84 -13.59
N TYR A 111 -29.16 3.14 -13.86
CA TYR A 111 -29.46 4.17 -12.87
C TYR A 111 -30.93 4.13 -12.43
N VAL A 112 -31.87 4.04 -13.39
CA VAL A 112 -33.31 3.94 -13.11
C VAL A 112 -33.59 2.70 -12.26
N PHE A 113 -33.11 1.54 -12.69
CA PHE A 113 -33.28 0.29 -11.95
C PHE A 113 -32.71 0.37 -10.53
N ALA A 114 -31.47 0.89 -10.37
CA ALA A 114 -30.85 1.03 -9.06
C ALA A 114 -31.59 2.00 -8.14
N LYS A 115 -32.26 3.00 -8.70
CA LYS A 115 -33.06 3.97 -7.94
C LYS A 115 -34.38 3.34 -7.47
N GLU A 116 -35.06 2.60 -8.33
CA GLU A 116 -36.31 1.89 -8.03
C GLU A 116 -36.08 0.78 -7.01
N HIS A 117 -34.98 0.04 -7.14
CA HIS A 117 -34.65 -1.11 -6.33
C HIS A 117 -33.56 -0.80 -5.29
N ARG A 118 -33.50 0.46 -4.82
CA ARG A 118 -32.47 0.95 -3.88
C ARG A 118 -32.39 0.13 -2.59
N TRP A 119 -33.54 -0.42 -2.16
CA TRP A 119 -33.68 -1.18 -0.92
C TRP A 119 -33.46 -2.68 -1.09
N TRP A 120 -33.27 -3.16 -2.32
CA TRP A 120 -33.02 -4.58 -2.57
C TRP A 120 -31.62 -4.99 -2.13
N GLY A 121 -31.57 -5.99 -1.26
CA GLY A 121 -30.37 -6.76 -0.96
C GLY A 121 -29.96 -7.65 -2.13
N THR A 122 -28.82 -8.32 -2.00
CA THR A 122 -28.35 -9.28 -3.00
C THR A 122 -29.31 -10.48 -3.14
N SER A 123 -30.02 -10.83 -2.07
CA SER A 123 -31.05 -11.88 -2.03
C SER A 123 -32.29 -11.53 -2.84
N ASP A 124 -32.72 -10.27 -2.81
CA ASP A 124 -34.03 -9.86 -3.33
C ASP A 124 -34.04 -9.85 -4.85
N TYR A 125 -32.90 -9.51 -5.47
CA TYR A 125 -32.73 -9.64 -6.91
C TYR A 125 -32.82 -11.09 -7.41
N VAL A 126 -32.39 -12.07 -6.61
CA VAL A 126 -32.47 -13.49 -6.99
C VAL A 126 -33.93 -13.96 -7.05
N ALA A 127 -34.78 -13.44 -6.17
CA ALA A 127 -36.20 -13.81 -6.09
C ALA A 127 -37.04 -13.24 -7.24
N HIS A 128 -36.63 -12.12 -7.83
CA HIS A 128 -37.37 -11.40 -8.87
C HIS A 128 -36.79 -11.53 -10.27
N ARG A 129 -35.92 -12.52 -10.50
CA ARG A 129 -35.29 -12.73 -11.80
C ARG A 129 -36.12 -13.70 -12.65
N ASP A 130 -36.73 -13.19 -13.72
CA ASP A 130 -37.61 -13.97 -14.60
C ASP A 130 -36.88 -15.03 -15.46
N ASP A 131 -35.55 -14.96 -15.56
CA ASP A 131 -34.74 -15.83 -16.43
C ASP A 131 -34.53 -17.27 -15.89
N GLY A 132 -35.03 -17.59 -14.69
CA GLY A 132 -34.80 -18.90 -14.04
C GLY A 132 -33.35 -19.24 -13.68
N LYS A 133 -32.39 -18.32 -13.91
CA LYS A 133 -30.96 -18.49 -13.60
C LYS A 133 -30.65 -18.11 -12.16
N GLN A 134 -29.98 -19.00 -11.43
CA GLN A 134 -29.57 -18.80 -10.04
C GLN A 134 -28.77 -17.50 -9.88
N GLY A 135 -29.26 -16.63 -9.00
CA GLY A 135 -28.97 -15.19 -9.03
C GLY A 135 -27.58 -14.81 -8.54
N GLY A 136 -27.09 -13.70 -9.10
CA GLY A 136 -25.82 -13.06 -8.73
C GLY A 136 -26.05 -11.61 -8.29
N ASP A 137 -24.97 -10.87 -8.09
CA ASP A 137 -25.01 -9.43 -7.78
C ASP A 137 -25.58 -8.65 -8.98
N TRP A 138 -26.76 -8.05 -8.84
CA TRP A 138 -27.40 -7.23 -9.88
C TRP A 138 -26.52 -6.10 -10.38
N ARG A 139 -25.52 -5.68 -9.57
CA ARG A 139 -24.50 -4.69 -9.96
C ARG A 139 -23.56 -5.21 -11.06
N LYS A 140 -23.53 -6.51 -11.32
CA LYS A 140 -22.69 -7.18 -12.33
C LYS A 140 -23.45 -7.58 -13.58
N VAL A 141 -24.77 -7.38 -13.62
CA VAL A 141 -25.58 -7.69 -14.80
C VAL A 141 -25.27 -6.69 -15.91
N VAL A 142 -24.95 -7.22 -17.09
CA VAL A 142 -24.81 -6.42 -18.31
C VAL A 142 -26.20 -6.24 -18.88
N TRP A 143 -26.67 -5.00 -18.93
CA TRP A 143 -28.00 -4.64 -19.41
C TRP A 143 -27.93 -4.61 -20.94
N SER A 144 -28.78 -5.38 -21.63
CA SER A 144 -28.82 -5.35 -23.09
C SER A 144 -29.20 -3.95 -23.61
N ASP A 145 -28.62 -3.59 -24.76
CA ASP A 145 -29.02 -2.38 -25.50
C ASP A 145 -30.33 -2.58 -26.27
N GLU A 146 -30.80 -3.82 -26.42
CA GLU A 146 -32.14 -4.16 -26.94
C GLU A 146 -33.26 -3.57 -26.06
#